data_AF-A0A2N5RFY9-F1
#
_entry.id   AF-A0A2N5RFY9-F1
#
_cell.length_a   1.000
_cell.length_b   1.000
_cell.length_c   1.000
_cell.angle_alpha   90.00
_cell.angle_beta   90.00
_cell.angle_gamma   90.00
#
_symmetry.space_group_name_H-M   'P 1'
#
loop_
_entity.id
_entity.type
_entity.pdbx_description
1 polymer ?
#
loop_
_entity_poly.entity_id
_entity_poly.type
_entity_poly.pdbx_seq_one_letter_code
_entity_poly.pdbx_strand_id
1 'polypeptide(L)'
;MEKIPVIKRSGEVVYIDQSSLKIFSRNFSTSQRVEKSFYLDSFKIESRGKKYRVEIVLKSSDGEKISGRSEGAGTKSNLPRLLGEAVIDAFNIEEDISIDDIKTVSLAGKEFVFVHVTFFKDGKERWKIGISLLEKDFLSSVISSVIDALSDIVQ
;
A
#
# COMPACT_ATOMS: atom_id res chain seq x y z
N MET A 1 -21.44 -36.04 8.15
CA MET A 1 -20.67 -34.82 7.79
C MET A 1 -21.43 -33.62 8.33
N GLU A 2 -20.78 -32.81 9.16
CA GLU A 2 -21.36 -31.62 9.76
C GLU A 2 -21.56 -30.54 8.68
N LYS A 3 -22.81 -30.08 8.51
CA LYS A 3 -23.18 -29.07 7.51
C LYS A 3 -23.48 -27.76 8.23
N ILE A 4 -22.91 -26.67 7.74
CA ILE A 4 -23.04 -25.34 8.32
C ILE A 4 -24.12 -24.58 7.53
N PRO A 5 -25.16 -24.04 8.19
CA PRO A 5 -26.16 -23.22 7.53
C PRO A 5 -25.58 -21.83 7.21
N VAL A 6 -25.74 -21.38 5.97
CA VAL A 6 -25.34 -20.07 5.47
C VAL A 6 -26.56 -19.37 4.88
N ILE A 7 -26.84 -18.16 5.35
CA ILE A 7 -27.99 -17.37 4.94
C ILE A 7 -27.55 -16.41 3.82
N LYS A 8 -28.14 -16.56 2.63
CA LYS A 8 -27.93 -15.64 1.51
C LYS A 8 -28.65 -14.31 1.76
N ARG A 9 -28.25 -13.25 1.05
CA ARG A 9 -28.95 -11.94 1.08
C ARG A 9 -30.42 -12.03 0.66
N SER A 10 -30.80 -13.03 -0.15
CA SER A 10 -32.18 -13.32 -0.54
C SER A 10 -33.03 -13.94 0.59
N GLY A 11 -32.43 -14.28 1.73
CA GLY A 11 -33.07 -15.02 2.84
C GLY A 11 -33.05 -16.54 2.67
N GLU A 12 -32.56 -17.05 1.54
CA GLU A 12 -32.40 -18.49 1.30
C GLU A 12 -31.29 -19.08 2.20
N VAL A 13 -31.60 -20.19 2.88
CA VAL A 13 -30.63 -20.93 3.69
C VAL A 13 -30.00 -22.04 2.85
N VAL A 14 -28.68 -22.01 2.69
CA VAL A 14 -27.91 -23.06 2.03
C VAL A 14 -27.00 -23.74 3.04
N TYR A 15 -26.87 -25.06 2.92
CA TYR A 15 -26.02 -25.85 3.80
C TYR A 15 -24.70 -26.16 3.09
N ILE A 16 -23.59 -25.66 3.66
CA ILE A 16 -22.24 -25.85 3.12
C ILE A 16 -21.50 -26.85 4.02
N ASP A 17 -20.84 -27.83 3.43
CA ASP A 17 -19.97 -28.73 4.20
C ASP A 17 -18.64 -28.05 4.57
N GLN A 18 -18.00 -28.55 5.64
CA GLN A 18 -16.74 -28.00 6.13
C GLN A 18 -15.62 -27.98 5.08
N SER A 19 -15.57 -28.93 4.15
CA SER A 19 -14.57 -28.97 3.08
C SER A 19 -14.76 -27.83 2.08
N SER A 20 -15.99 -27.62 1.61
CA SER A 20 -16.32 -26.46 0.78
C SER A 20 -16.04 -25.15 1.52
N LEU A 21 -16.35 -25.06 2.82
CA LEU A 21 -16.07 -23.86 3.61
C LEU A 21 -14.57 -23.55 3.71
N LYS A 22 -13.73 -24.59 3.86
CA LYS A 22 -12.26 -24.47 3.81
C LYS A 22 -11.75 -24.02 2.44
N ILE A 23 -12.37 -24.49 1.35
CA ILE A 23 -12.02 -24.05 -0.01
C ILE A 23 -12.40 -22.58 -0.21
N PHE A 24 -13.62 -22.19 0.20
CA PHE A 24 -14.06 -20.80 0.15
C PHE A 24 -13.16 -19.89 1.00
N SER A 25 -12.84 -20.29 2.23
CA SER A 25 -11.95 -19.50 3.09
C SER A 25 -10.55 -19.39 2.49
N ARG A 26 -9.99 -20.49 1.96
CA ARG A 26 -8.69 -20.50 1.30
C ARG A 26 -8.68 -19.57 0.09
N ASN A 27 -9.68 -19.70 -0.78
CA ASN A 27 -9.83 -18.87 -1.98
C ASN A 27 -9.98 -17.38 -1.62
N PHE A 28 -10.78 -17.08 -0.59
CA PHE A 28 -10.95 -15.74 -0.05
C PHE A 28 -9.64 -15.17 0.53
N SER A 29 -8.87 -15.99 1.27
CA SER A 29 -7.56 -15.60 1.79
C SER A 29 -6.51 -15.40 0.68
N THR A 30 -6.52 -16.23 -0.36
CA THR A 30 -5.66 -16.02 -1.54
C THR A 30 -6.08 -14.81 -2.36
N SER A 31 -7.37 -14.52 -2.50
CA SER A 31 -7.84 -13.30 -3.17
C SER A 31 -7.54 -12.02 -2.37
N GLN A 32 -7.28 -12.13 -1.07
CA GLN A 32 -6.80 -11.02 -0.24
C GLN A 32 -5.27 -10.90 -0.20
N ARG A 33 -4.54 -11.94 -0.60
CA ARG A 33 -3.11 -11.82 -0.91
C ARG A 33 -2.99 -11.30 -2.32
N VAL A 34 -3.15 -9.99 -2.48
CA VAL A 34 -2.32 -9.31 -3.47
C VAL A 34 -0.90 -9.60 -3.01
N GLU A 35 -0.21 -10.55 -3.65
CA GLU A 35 1.23 -10.65 -3.49
C GLU A 35 1.76 -9.28 -3.88
N LYS A 36 2.14 -8.47 -2.89
CA LYS A 36 2.75 -7.18 -3.16
C LYS A 36 4.00 -7.50 -3.96
N SER A 37 4.06 -7.01 -5.20
CA SER A 37 5.19 -7.29 -6.09
C SER A 37 6.49 -6.73 -5.52
N PHE A 38 6.41 -5.72 -4.65
CA PHE A 38 7.54 -5.04 -4.01
C PHE A 38 7.35 -4.81 -2.52
N TYR A 39 8.47 -4.76 -1.80
CA TYR A 39 8.58 -4.49 -0.37
C TYR A 39 9.72 -3.50 -0.13
N LEU A 40 9.66 -2.77 0.98
CA LEU A 40 10.76 -1.90 1.41
C LEU A 40 11.96 -2.74 1.86
N ASP A 41 13.10 -2.57 1.19
CA ASP A 41 14.39 -3.17 1.57
C ASP A 41 15.13 -2.24 2.53
N SER A 42 15.27 -0.97 2.15
CA SER A 42 15.88 0.06 3.00
C SER A 42 15.48 1.47 2.57
N PHE A 43 15.67 2.43 3.47
CA PHE A 43 15.61 3.85 3.14
C PHE A 43 16.64 4.64 3.95
N LYS A 44 17.05 5.79 3.40
CA LYS A 44 17.97 6.74 4.01
C LYS A 44 17.39 8.14 3.93
N ILE A 45 17.54 8.89 5.02
CA ILE A 45 17.15 10.30 5.10
C ILE A 45 18.40 11.11 5.43
N GLU A 46 18.73 12.06 4.57
CA GLU A 46 19.82 13.01 4.78
C GLU A 46 19.27 14.42 5.01
N SER A 47 19.75 15.07 6.07
CA SER A 47 19.45 16.48 6.32
C SER A 47 20.51 17.37 5.66
N ARG A 48 20.08 18.25 4.75
CA ARG A 48 20.92 19.22 4.05
C ARG A 48 20.40 20.63 4.30
N GLY A 49 20.81 21.22 5.42
CA GLY A 49 20.33 22.53 5.85
C GLY A 49 18.83 22.51 6.13
N LYS A 50 18.04 23.23 5.31
CA LYS A 50 16.57 23.32 5.43
C LYS A 50 15.82 22.27 4.61
N LYS A 51 16.54 21.31 4.00
CA LYS A 51 15.96 20.29 3.13
C LYS A 51 16.24 18.88 3.66
N TYR A 52 15.32 17.96 3.34
CA TYR A 52 15.58 16.53 3.43
C TYR A 52 15.75 15.95 2.03
N ARG A 53 16.74 15.08 1.89
CA ARG A 53 16.90 14.19 0.75
C ARG A 53 16.59 12.77 1.23
N VAL A 54 15.69 12.11 0.52
CA VAL A 54 15.28 10.74 0.80
C VAL A 54 15.74 9.85 -0.33
N GLU A 55 16.28 8.69 0.01
CA GLU A 55 16.60 7.62 -0.93
C GLU A 55 15.97 6.33 -0.40
N ILE A 56 15.31 5.58 -1.26
CA ILE A 56 14.70 4.29 -0.90
C ILE A 56 15.20 3.19 -1.84
N VAL A 57 15.17 1.97 -1.33
CA VAL A 57 15.37 0.75 -2.11
C VAL A 57 14.17 -0.16 -1.86
N LEU A 58 13.49 -0.53 -2.93
CA LEU A 58 12.43 -1.53 -2.92
C LEU A 58 12.98 -2.83 -3.48
N LYS A 59 12.48 -3.95 -2.97
CA LYS A 59 12.85 -5.28 -3.40
C LYS A 59 11.60 -6.08 -3.76
N SER A 60 11.63 -6.71 -4.92
CA SER A 60 10.55 -7.59 -5.37
C SER A 60 10.60 -8.98 -4.71
N SER A 61 9.54 -9.77 -4.90
CA SER A 61 9.50 -11.16 -4.42
C SER A 61 10.53 -12.07 -5.10
N ASP A 62 10.89 -11.81 -6.36
CA ASP A 62 11.95 -12.54 -7.09
C ASP A 62 13.37 -12.02 -6.81
N GLY A 63 13.49 -10.91 -6.07
CA GLY A 63 14.75 -10.39 -5.55
C GLY A 63 15.35 -9.24 -6.35
N GLU A 64 14.72 -8.79 -7.43
CA GLU A 64 15.04 -7.53 -8.10
C GLU A 64 14.99 -6.36 -7.11
N LYS A 65 15.87 -5.37 -7.31
CA LYS A 65 15.89 -4.15 -6.51
C LYS A 65 15.77 -2.94 -7.42
N ILE A 66 14.85 -2.06 -7.06
CA ILE A 66 14.69 -0.74 -7.67
C ILE A 66 14.91 0.33 -6.61
N SER A 67 15.31 1.52 -7.02
CA SER A 67 15.62 2.61 -6.11
C SER A 67 15.03 3.91 -6.61
N GLY A 68 14.57 4.74 -5.68
CA GLY A 68 14.07 6.07 -5.99
C GLY A 68 14.47 7.08 -4.94
N ARG A 69 14.31 8.35 -5.29
CA ARG A 69 14.75 9.48 -4.48
C ARG A 69 13.78 10.65 -4.57
N SER A 70 13.81 11.48 -3.54
CA SER A 70 13.09 12.74 -3.51
C SER A 70 13.84 13.76 -2.64
N GLU A 71 13.56 15.05 -2.87
CA GLU A 71 14.11 16.13 -2.06
C GLU A 71 13.05 17.22 -1.87
N GLY A 72 12.95 17.76 -0.66
CA GLY A 72 12.09 18.91 -0.40
C GLY A 72 12.29 19.52 0.97
N ALA A 73 11.30 20.27 1.44
CA ALA A 73 11.36 20.97 2.72
C ALA A 73 11.64 19.99 3.87
N GLY A 74 12.64 20.31 4.69
CA GLY A 74 13.13 19.50 5.79
C GLY A 74 12.27 19.61 7.04
N THR A 75 10.97 19.38 6.93
CA THR A 75 10.04 19.39 8.06
C THR A 75 9.53 17.98 8.36
N LYS A 76 9.19 17.73 9.63
CA LYS A 76 8.61 16.45 10.05
C LYS A 76 7.28 16.15 9.34
N SER A 77 6.50 17.19 9.01
CA SER A 77 5.23 17.05 8.30
C SER A 77 5.40 16.70 6.83
N ASN A 78 6.50 17.13 6.19
CA ASN A 78 6.75 16.88 4.78
C ASN A 78 7.50 15.57 4.52
N LEU A 79 8.27 15.09 5.50
CA LEU A 79 9.06 13.86 5.37
C LEU A 79 8.24 12.63 4.90
N PRO A 80 7.03 12.36 5.41
CA PRO A 80 6.19 11.24 4.92
C PRO A 80 5.88 11.37 3.42
N ARG A 81 5.59 12.59 2.95
CA ARG A 81 5.32 12.86 1.54
C ARG A 81 6.56 12.59 0.69
N LEU A 82 7.73 13.06 1.13
CA LEU A 82 8.99 12.79 0.45
C LEU A 82 9.26 11.29 0.31
N LEU A 83 9.02 10.48 1.35
CA LEU A 83 9.19 9.03 1.25
C LEU A 83 8.30 8.41 0.17
N GLY A 84 7.04 8.84 0.08
CA GLY A 84 6.16 8.35 -0.96
C GLY A 84 6.51 8.87 -2.35
N GLU A 85 6.98 10.11 -2.49
CA GLU A 85 7.52 10.63 -3.75
C GLU A 85 8.75 9.82 -4.22
N ALA A 86 9.60 9.39 -3.29
CA ALA A 86 10.72 8.50 -3.61
C ALA A 86 10.25 7.10 -4.06
N VAL A 87 9.09 6.63 -3.60
CA VAL A 87 8.46 5.39 -4.10
C VAL A 87 7.98 5.57 -5.54
N ILE A 88 7.32 6.69 -5.82
CA ILE A 88 6.87 7.03 -7.17
C ILE A 88 8.07 7.10 -8.14
N ASP A 89 9.14 7.78 -7.73
CA ASP A 89 10.40 7.86 -8.49
C ASP A 89 11.01 6.47 -8.74
N ALA A 90 11.00 5.58 -7.74
CA ALA A 90 11.55 4.23 -7.87
C ALA A 90 10.85 3.40 -8.96
N PHE A 91 9.54 3.58 -9.12
CA PHE A 91 8.74 2.88 -10.12
C PHE A 91 8.78 3.53 -11.51
N ASN A 92 9.30 4.76 -11.62
CA ASN A 92 9.48 5.48 -12.89
C ASN A 92 8.21 5.45 -13.79
N ILE A 93 7.05 5.74 -13.20
CA ILE A 93 5.75 5.67 -13.88
C ILE A 93 5.58 6.88 -14.80
N GLU A 94 5.18 6.66 -16.06
CA GLU A 94 4.89 7.70 -17.06
C GLU A 94 3.50 8.35 -16.86
N GLU A 95 3.25 8.86 -15.65
CA GLU A 95 2.07 9.65 -15.28
C GLU A 95 2.48 10.70 -14.24
N ASP A 96 1.76 11.83 -14.20
CA ASP A 96 1.94 12.79 -13.12
C ASP A 96 1.23 12.25 -11.88
N ILE A 97 2.00 11.96 -10.82
CA ILE A 97 1.49 11.37 -9.59
C ILE A 97 1.76 12.29 -8.40
N SER A 98 0.74 12.54 -7.59
CA SER A 98 0.85 13.31 -6.35
C SER A 98 0.38 12.51 -5.13
N ILE A 99 1.03 12.77 -4.00
CA ILE A 99 0.57 12.32 -2.69
C ILE A 99 -0.14 13.47 -2.01
N ASP A 100 -1.45 13.35 -1.82
CA ASP A 100 -2.27 14.49 -1.40
C ASP A 100 -2.52 14.48 0.10
N ASP A 101 -2.71 13.30 0.69
CA ASP A 101 -2.97 13.16 2.12
C ASP A 101 -2.42 11.84 2.68
N ILE A 102 -2.04 11.89 3.95
CA ILE A 102 -1.53 10.76 4.72
C ILE A 102 -2.21 10.79 6.08
N LYS A 103 -2.98 9.74 6.40
CA LYS A 103 -3.75 9.64 7.64
C LYS A 103 -3.48 8.35 8.38
N THR A 104 -3.41 8.44 9.71
CA THR A 104 -3.47 7.28 10.58
C THR A 104 -4.90 7.11 11.07
N VAL A 105 -5.44 5.90 10.95
CA VAL A 105 -6.80 5.55 11.36
C VAL A 105 -6.75 4.34 12.30
N SER A 106 -7.47 4.41 13.41
CA SER A 106 -7.62 3.27 14.33
C SER A 106 -8.91 2.52 14.04
N LEU A 107 -8.82 1.21 13.79
CA LEU A 107 -9.95 0.32 13.52
C LEU A 107 -9.78 -0.98 14.31
N ALA A 108 -10.77 -1.33 15.14
CA ALA A 108 -10.79 -2.56 15.94
C ALA A 108 -9.51 -2.78 16.78
N GLY A 109 -8.96 -1.70 17.37
CA GLY A 109 -7.76 -1.76 18.21
C GLY A 109 -6.45 -1.88 17.42
N LYS A 110 -6.49 -1.76 16.09
CA LYS A 110 -5.31 -1.70 15.22
C LYS A 110 -5.19 -0.33 14.58
N GLU A 111 -3.97 0.14 14.35
CA GLU A 111 -3.71 1.39 13.64
C GLU A 111 -3.26 1.12 12.20
N PHE A 112 -3.74 1.93 11.27
CA PHE A 112 -3.47 1.80 9.84
C PHE A 112 -3.05 3.15 9.28
N VAL A 113 -2.13 3.15 8.33
CA VAL A 113 -1.77 4.32 7.52
C VAL A 113 -2.52 4.22 6.20
N PHE A 114 -3.17 5.31 5.83
CA PHE A 114 -3.87 5.53 4.57
C PHE A 114 -3.11 6.61 3.80
N VAL A 115 -2.86 6.36 2.52
CA VAL A 115 -2.23 7.33 1.62
C VAL A 115 -3.14 7.55 0.41
N HIS A 116 -3.53 8.80 0.20
CA HIS A 116 -4.25 9.22 -1.00
C HIS A 116 -3.26 9.59 -2.10
N VAL A 117 -3.38 8.92 -3.24
CA VAL A 117 -2.54 9.14 -4.42
C VAL A 117 -3.42 9.54 -5.59
N THR A 118 -3.13 10.69 -6.19
CA THR A 118 -3.78 11.16 -7.41
C THR A 118 -2.86 10.97 -8.59
N PHE A 119 -3.44 10.56 -9.72
CA PHE A 119 -2.76 10.40 -11.00
C PHE A 119 -3.44 11.31 -12.01
N PHE A 120 -2.63 11.96 -12.82
CA PHE A 120 -3.07 12.84 -13.87
C PHE A 120 -2.45 12.41 -15.20
N LYS A 121 -3.31 12.14 -16.19
CA LYS A 121 -2.91 11.74 -17.55
C LYS A 121 -3.93 12.25 -18.56
N ASP A 122 -3.47 12.87 -19.64
CA ASP A 122 -4.31 13.35 -20.75
C ASP A 122 -5.50 14.22 -20.30
N GLY A 123 -5.29 15.09 -19.32
CA GLY A 123 -6.34 15.97 -18.78
C GLY A 123 -7.36 15.26 -17.89
N LYS A 124 -7.16 13.98 -17.56
CA LYS A 124 -8.03 13.20 -16.68
C LYS A 124 -7.33 12.90 -15.36
N GLU A 125 -8.11 13.08 -14.30
CA GLU A 125 -7.70 12.76 -12.93
C GLU A 125 -8.33 11.43 -12.51
N ARG A 126 -7.51 10.59 -11.87
CA ARG A 126 -7.93 9.37 -11.17
C ARG A 126 -7.21 9.31 -9.84
N TRP A 127 -7.79 8.62 -8.85
CA TRP A 127 -7.17 8.50 -7.53
C TRP A 127 -7.21 7.06 -7.02
N LYS A 128 -6.31 6.75 -6.11
CA LYS A 128 -6.27 5.50 -5.34
C LYS A 128 -5.93 5.79 -3.89
N ILE A 129 -6.36 4.89 -3.02
CA ILE A 129 -5.98 4.88 -1.62
C ILE A 129 -5.19 3.60 -1.37
N GLY A 130 -3.96 3.76 -0.91
CA GLY A 130 -3.15 2.66 -0.43
C GLY A 130 -3.19 2.57 1.08
N ILE A 131 -3.12 1.34 1.60
CA ILE A 131 -3.31 1.06 3.02
C ILE A 131 -2.18 0.15 3.53
N SER A 132 -1.69 0.44 4.73
CA SER A 132 -0.80 -0.43 5.47
C SER A 132 -1.15 -0.47 6.94
N LEU A 133 -1.00 -1.63 7.57
CA LEU A 133 -1.03 -1.73 9.03
C LEU A 133 0.19 -1.01 9.62
N LEU A 134 -0.01 -0.25 10.69
CA LEU A 134 1.04 0.43 11.44
C LEU A 134 1.63 -0.53 12.48
N GLU A 135 2.54 -1.43 12.06
CA GLU A 135 3.14 -2.44 12.96
C GLU A 135 4.47 -2.01 13.58
N LYS A 136 5.39 -1.46 12.77
CA LYS A 136 6.77 -1.15 13.19
C LYS A 136 6.96 0.33 13.43
N ASP A 137 6.94 1.10 12.35
CA ASP A 137 7.11 2.54 12.37
C ASP A 137 6.26 3.21 11.30
N PHE A 138 5.96 4.47 11.53
CA PHE A 138 5.09 5.28 10.68
C PHE A 138 5.66 5.46 9.26
N LEU A 139 6.97 5.67 9.12
CA LEU A 139 7.60 5.97 7.83
C LEU A 139 7.60 4.74 6.91
N SER A 140 7.95 3.56 7.43
CA SER A 140 7.85 2.30 6.69
C SER A 140 6.41 1.97 6.30
N SER A 141 5.44 2.33 7.16
CA SER A 141 4.01 2.11 6.89
C SER A 141 3.49 3.05 5.79
N VAL A 142 3.98 4.28 5.73
CA VAL A 142 3.70 5.21 4.62
C VAL A 142 4.22 4.62 3.31
N ILE A 143 5.48 4.18 3.26
CA ILE A 143 6.06 3.55 2.06
C ILE A 143 5.22 2.34 1.62
N SER A 144 4.88 1.47 2.57
CA SER A 144 4.09 0.27 2.30
C SER A 144 2.67 0.57 1.78
N SER A 145 2.10 1.69 2.22
CA SER A 145 0.81 2.19 1.75
C SER A 145 0.92 2.77 0.34
N VAL A 146 2.00 3.48 0.01
CA VAL A 146 2.21 3.99 -1.35
C VAL A 146 2.42 2.83 -2.33
N ILE A 147 3.21 1.82 -1.97
CA ILE A 147 3.36 0.59 -2.78
C ILE A 147 2.00 -0.08 -3.01
N ASP A 148 1.16 -0.13 -1.98
CA ASP A 148 -0.20 -0.67 -2.07
C ASP A 148 -1.06 0.10 -3.08
N ALA A 149 -1.04 1.44 -3.03
CA ALA A 149 -1.76 2.30 -3.98
C ALA A 149 -1.29 2.11 -5.43
N LEU A 150 -0.01 1.78 -5.62
CA LEU A 150 0.60 1.61 -6.94
C LEU A 150 0.54 0.16 -7.47
N SER A 151 0.18 -0.82 -6.63
CA SER A 151 0.32 -2.26 -6.92
C SER A 151 -0.21 -2.74 -8.27
N ASP A 152 -1.36 -2.23 -8.74
CA ASP A 152 -1.90 -2.65 -10.05
C ASP A 152 -1.25 -1.96 -11.27
N ILE A 153 -0.38 -0.98 -11.04
CA ILE A 153 0.30 -0.19 -12.09
C ILE A 153 1.69 -0.75 -12.35
N VAL A 154 2.30 -1.33 -11.33
CA VAL A 154 3.67 -1.86 -11.35
C VAL A 154 3.62 -3.39 -11.38
N GLN A 155 3.23 -3.93 -12.55
CA GLN A 155 3.30 -5.36 -12.86
C GLN A 155 4.48 -5.67 -13.76
#